data_AF-C2KKD6-F1
#
_entry.id   AF-C2KKD6-F1
#
_cell.length_a   1.000
_cell.length_b   1.000
_cell.length_c   1.000
_cell.angle_alpha   90.00
_cell.angle_beta   90.00
_cell.angle_gamma   90.00
#
_symmetry.space_group_name_H-M   'P 1'
#
loop_
_entity.id
_entity.type
_entity.pdbx_description
1 polymer ?
#
loop_
_entity_poly.entity_id
_entity_poly.type
_entity_poly.pdbx_seq_one_letter_code
_entity_poly.pdbx_strand_id
1 'polypeptide(L)'
;MENDIKTLFAPFFRKPFNKDFLADKKTLIVIDTNYLLSILRLSPDLAIKYINALINNKENIYIPYIVALEFNFNKSTVKYENKKNIETINEIKDNIKNVLSESQIKLSKILLTDQLDRIKEHNDTYLEKLDSELHSIKETDRTKTDNDTYNSLIDAISTNIGEKPTQLSINNIEAEGKTRYENKIAPGYNDEKNKVGSRSFDGIEYQRKYGDLLIWKDIILKAKELKKKRVIFVTDDGTSGKKDDLFYKINGNKIGPAIEMMDELYKDSNADLYILRNEHFVSETVELNEQQKQEIRNLSIANKEIVYKTKLNDNEKLIKELNEEIRNLEFENLFWLDNDDELEAENIKENEDRIEKLKIALTRQNTYKRLLKMGYVQKEKDQKHNEQYIDISDEDLPF
;
A
#
# COMPACT_ATOMS: atom_id res chain seq x y z
N MET A 1 -32.08 32.08 3.90
CA MET A 1 -30.90 31.31 4.33
C MET A 1 -29.71 32.21 4.12
N GLU A 2 -29.00 32.56 5.19
CA GLU A 2 -27.84 33.45 5.10
C GLU A 2 -26.71 32.76 4.33
N ASN A 3 -26.16 33.47 3.35
CA ASN A 3 -24.94 33.10 2.64
C ASN A 3 -23.72 33.26 3.56
N ASP A 4 -23.64 32.44 4.60
CA ASP A 4 -22.48 32.37 5.50
C ASP A 4 -21.37 31.49 4.90
N ILE A 5 -20.12 31.95 5.01
CA ILE A 5 -18.96 31.26 4.42
C ILE A 5 -18.76 29.87 5.02
N LYS A 6 -19.04 29.68 6.32
CA LYS A 6 -18.88 28.37 6.96
C LYS A 6 -19.92 27.36 6.47
N THR A 7 -21.08 27.85 6.07
CA THR A 7 -22.15 27.01 5.52
C THR A 7 -21.91 26.68 4.05
N LEU A 8 -21.50 27.67 3.24
CA LEU A 8 -21.24 27.47 1.79
C LEU A 8 -19.97 26.67 1.51
N PHE A 9 -18.97 26.76 2.39
CA PHE A 9 -17.67 26.12 2.24
C PHE A 9 -17.38 25.18 3.41
N ALA A 10 -18.41 24.53 3.96
CA ALA A 10 -18.31 23.64 5.12
C ALA A 10 -17.14 22.64 5.07
N PRO A 11 -16.78 22.00 3.93
CA PRO A 11 -15.61 21.14 3.82
C PRO A 11 -14.28 21.77 4.26
N PHE A 12 -14.14 23.10 4.11
CA PHE A 12 -12.93 23.84 4.49
C PHE A 12 -12.89 24.22 5.97
N PHE A 13 -14.02 24.16 6.69
CA PHE A 13 -14.14 24.54 8.10
C PHE A 13 -14.41 23.34 9.03
N ARG A 14 -13.99 22.14 8.61
CA ARG A 14 -14.15 20.92 9.40
C ARG A 14 -13.38 21.00 10.71
N LYS A 15 -13.89 20.33 11.74
CA LYS A 15 -13.17 20.17 13.00
C LYS A 15 -12.03 19.15 12.82
N PRO A 16 -10.90 19.30 13.53
CA PRO A 16 -9.90 18.24 13.64
C PRO A 16 -10.51 16.95 14.16
N PHE A 17 -9.87 15.82 13.85
CA PHE A 17 -10.26 14.54 14.43
C PHE A 17 -10.16 14.59 15.97
N ASN A 18 -11.09 13.93 16.65
CA ASN A 18 -11.07 13.74 18.09
C ASN A 18 -11.45 12.29 18.37
N LYS A 19 -10.71 11.60 19.26
CA LYS A 19 -10.95 10.18 19.56
C LYS A 19 -12.38 9.84 20.02
N ASP A 20 -13.07 10.79 20.66
CA ASP A 20 -14.47 10.62 21.12
C ASP A 20 -15.43 10.41 19.93
N PHE A 21 -15.00 10.79 18.72
CA PHE A 21 -15.71 10.53 17.49
C PHE A 21 -15.90 9.03 17.23
N LEU A 22 -15.00 8.17 17.68
CA LEU A 22 -15.11 6.72 17.47
C LEU A 22 -16.31 6.13 18.22
N ALA A 23 -16.58 6.62 19.44
CA ALA A 23 -17.65 6.12 20.30
C ALA A 23 -19.03 6.75 20.04
N ASP A 24 -19.10 7.90 19.38
CA ASP A 24 -20.37 8.59 19.13
C ASP A 24 -21.25 7.82 18.12
N LYS A 25 -22.51 7.59 18.49
CA LYS A 25 -23.53 6.89 17.67
C LYS A 25 -23.84 7.58 16.34
N LYS A 26 -23.51 8.86 16.18
CA LYS A 26 -23.65 9.61 14.93
C LYS A 26 -22.49 9.38 13.96
N THR A 27 -21.53 8.53 14.30
CA THR A 27 -20.40 8.14 13.46
C THR A 27 -20.69 6.89 12.66
N LEU A 28 -20.22 6.85 11.42
CA LEU A 28 -20.07 5.66 10.61
C LEU A 28 -18.57 5.40 10.42
N ILE A 29 -18.07 4.29 10.95
CA ILE A 29 -16.68 3.87 10.78
C ILE A 29 -16.67 2.86 9.64
N VAL A 30 -16.09 3.25 8.51
CA VAL A 30 -16.05 2.41 7.32
C VAL A 30 -14.69 1.74 7.25
N ILE A 31 -14.68 0.40 7.22
CA ILE A 31 -13.45 -0.39 7.15
C ILE A 31 -13.18 -0.77 5.70
N ASP A 32 -11.95 -0.52 5.25
CA ASP A 32 -11.49 -0.87 3.91
C ASP A 32 -10.99 -2.34 3.82
N THR A 33 -10.87 -2.87 2.59
CA THR A 33 -10.35 -4.21 2.34
C THR A 33 -8.92 -4.36 2.85
N ASN A 34 -8.10 -3.31 2.76
CA ASN A 34 -6.71 -3.38 3.21
C ASN A 34 -6.60 -3.61 4.72
N TYR A 35 -7.53 -3.13 5.53
CA TYR A 35 -7.54 -3.34 6.98
C TYR A 35 -7.77 -4.83 7.27
N LEU A 36 -8.80 -5.41 6.65
CA LEU A 36 -9.15 -6.83 6.79
C LEU A 36 -8.02 -7.76 6.31
N LEU A 37 -7.39 -7.43 5.18
CA LEU A 37 -6.26 -8.21 4.66
C LEU A 37 -5.00 -8.05 5.51
N SER A 38 -4.79 -6.89 6.13
CA SER A 38 -3.62 -6.65 6.99
C SER A 38 -3.65 -7.56 8.20
N ILE A 39 -4.81 -7.78 8.83
CA ILE A 39 -4.97 -8.69 9.97
C ILE A 39 -4.42 -10.08 9.67
N LEU A 40 -4.56 -10.58 8.44
CA LEU A 40 -4.04 -11.88 8.04
C LEU A 40 -2.51 -11.92 7.93
N ARG A 41 -1.83 -10.77 7.86
CA ARG A 41 -0.37 -10.60 7.72
C ARG A 41 0.35 -10.28 9.03
N LEU A 42 -0.37 -9.84 10.05
CA LEU A 42 0.20 -9.42 11.34
C LEU A 42 0.58 -10.64 12.18
N SER A 43 1.44 -10.43 13.18
CA SER A 43 1.60 -11.43 14.25
C SER A 43 0.26 -11.68 14.95
N PRO A 44 0.03 -12.87 15.52
CA PRO A 44 -1.22 -13.18 16.22
C PRO A 44 -1.61 -12.15 17.29
N ASP A 45 -0.64 -11.73 18.11
CA ASP A 45 -0.88 -10.76 19.19
C ASP A 45 -1.32 -9.40 18.65
N LEU A 46 -0.72 -8.94 17.55
CA LEU A 46 -1.07 -7.68 16.93
C LEU A 46 -2.38 -7.78 16.13
N ALA A 47 -2.62 -8.91 15.47
CA ALA A 47 -3.88 -9.21 14.79
C ALA A 47 -5.07 -9.14 15.76
N ILE A 48 -4.92 -9.69 16.97
CA ILE A 48 -5.92 -9.60 18.04
C ILE A 48 -6.21 -8.14 18.43
N LYS A 49 -5.21 -7.25 18.45
CA LYS A 49 -5.43 -5.81 18.70
C LYS A 49 -6.29 -5.16 17.62
N TYR A 50 -6.04 -5.49 16.36
CA TYR A 50 -6.85 -4.99 15.24
C TYR A 50 -8.28 -5.53 15.27
N ILE A 51 -8.46 -6.80 15.64
CA ILE A 51 -9.79 -7.42 15.82
C ILE A 51 -10.52 -6.76 17.00
N ASN A 52 -9.85 -6.54 18.12
CA ASN A 52 -10.43 -5.86 19.27
C ASN A 52 -10.84 -4.42 18.94
N ALA A 53 -10.09 -3.72 18.08
CA ALA A 53 -10.48 -2.40 17.62
C ALA A 53 -11.82 -2.43 16.84
N LEU A 54 -12.06 -3.51 16.07
CA LEU A 54 -13.36 -3.73 15.43
C LEU A 54 -14.45 -4.02 16.47
N ILE A 55 -14.20 -4.93 17.40
CA ILE A 55 -15.17 -5.35 18.42
C ILE A 55 -15.60 -4.17 19.30
N ASN A 56 -14.65 -3.34 19.75
CA ASN A 56 -14.91 -2.20 20.62
C ASN A 56 -15.76 -1.11 19.94
N ASN A 57 -15.74 -1.03 18.62
CA ASN A 57 -16.50 -0.04 17.83
C ASN A 57 -17.64 -0.67 17.02
N LYS A 58 -18.03 -1.91 17.33
CA LYS A 58 -18.91 -2.73 16.49
C LYS A 58 -20.21 -2.05 16.06
N GLU A 59 -20.83 -1.26 16.93
CA GLU A 59 -22.08 -0.52 16.65
C GLU A 59 -21.93 0.58 15.59
N ASN A 60 -20.72 1.12 15.42
CA ASN A 60 -20.43 2.19 14.46
C ASN A 60 -19.80 1.65 13.16
N ILE A 61 -19.38 0.39 13.13
CA ILE A 61 -18.68 -0.19 11.98
C ILE A 61 -19.63 -0.54 10.85
N TYR A 62 -19.17 -0.21 9.65
CA TYR A 62 -19.78 -0.59 8.39
C TYR A 62 -18.73 -1.10 7.42
N ILE A 63 -19.02 -2.24 6.78
CA ILE A 63 -18.15 -2.87 5.81
C ILE A 63 -18.93 -2.95 4.50
N PRO A 64 -18.64 -2.08 3.51
CA PRO A 64 -19.31 -2.12 2.21
C PRO A 64 -19.28 -3.53 1.61
N TYR A 65 -20.33 -3.92 0.88
CA TYR A 65 -20.41 -5.28 0.32
C TYR A 65 -19.21 -5.55 -0.60
N ILE A 66 -18.82 -4.56 -1.41
CA ILE A 66 -17.66 -4.65 -2.29
C ILE A 66 -16.38 -4.89 -1.48
N VAL A 67 -16.18 -4.24 -0.33
CA VAL A 67 -15.04 -4.48 0.56
C VAL A 67 -14.96 -5.94 1.00
N ALA A 68 -16.09 -6.49 1.47
CA ALA A 68 -16.17 -7.89 1.89
C ALA A 68 -15.92 -8.86 0.73
N LEU A 69 -16.42 -8.53 -0.47
CA LEU A 69 -16.19 -9.30 -1.67
C LEU A 69 -14.71 -9.29 -2.08
N GLU A 70 -14.07 -8.12 -2.10
CA GLU A 70 -12.64 -8.00 -2.38
C GLU A 70 -11.79 -8.78 -1.39
N PHE A 71 -12.14 -8.73 -0.09
CA PHE A 71 -11.48 -9.52 0.95
C PHE A 71 -11.55 -11.01 0.63
N ASN A 72 -12.72 -11.52 0.22
CA ASN A 72 -12.88 -12.94 -0.12
C ASN A 72 -12.09 -13.36 -1.36
N PHE A 73 -11.96 -12.50 -2.37
CA PHE A 73 -11.11 -12.77 -3.53
C PHE A 73 -9.62 -12.78 -3.19
N ASN A 74 -9.19 -11.93 -2.26
CA ASN A 74 -7.77 -11.70 -2.01
C ASN A 74 -7.19 -12.49 -0.82
N LYS A 75 -8.02 -12.93 0.15
CA LYS A 75 -7.56 -13.58 1.39
C LYS A 75 -6.69 -14.82 1.16
N SER A 76 -7.00 -15.63 0.14
CA SER A 76 -6.23 -16.84 -0.17
C SER A 76 -4.83 -16.51 -0.66
N THR A 77 -4.69 -15.47 -1.49
CA THR A 77 -3.39 -14.97 -1.94
C THR A 77 -2.57 -14.48 -0.76
N VAL A 78 -3.17 -13.72 0.17
CA VAL A 78 -2.48 -13.24 1.37
C VAL A 78 -2.00 -14.41 2.25
N LYS A 79 -2.87 -15.40 2.50
CA LYS A 79 -2.49 -16.61 3.25
C LYS A 79 -1.34 -17.37 2.57
N TYR A 80 -1.38 -17.49 1.24
CA TYR A 80 -0.31 -18.12 0.48
C TYR A 80 1.01 -17.35 0.55
N GLU A 81 0.98 -16.02 0.38
CA GLU A 81 2.17 -15.15 0.52
C GLU A 81 2.80 -15.28 1.90
N ASN A 82 2.01 -15.27 2.96
CA ASN A 82 2.52 -15.42 4.33
C ASN A 82 3.17 -16.79 4.55
N LYS A 83 2.57 -17.87 4.02
CA LYS A 83 3.20 -19.19 4.05
C LYS A 83 4.54 -19.19 3.32
N LYS A 84 4.60 -18.60 2.12
CA LYS A 84 5.84 -18.48 1.35
C LYS A 84 6.91 -17.68 2.10
N ASN A 85 6.54 -16.58 2.78
CA ASN A 85 7.47 -15.80 3.60
C ASN A 85 8.08 -16.66 4.73
N ILE A 86 7.31 -17.56 5.35
CA ILE A 86 7.83 -18.52 6.33
C ILE A 86 8.81 -19.50 5.70
N GLU A 87 8.55 -19.95 4.47
CA GLU A 87 9.45 -20.84 3.73
C GLU A 87 10.79 -20.15 3.40
N THR A 88 10.80 -18.82 3.18
CA THR A 88 12.04 -18.04 2.97
C THR A 88 12.95 -17.95 4.19
N ILE A 89 12.51 -18.37 5.38
CA ILE A 89 13.34 -18.37 6.59
C ILE A 89 14.65 -19.14 6.38
N ASN A 90 14.62 -20.27 5.66
CA ASN A 90 15.83 -21.03 5.37
C ASN A 90 16.77 -20.27 4.43
N GLU A 91 16.21 -19.60 3.41
CA GLU A 91 16.99 -18.76 2.49
C GLU A 91 17.65 -17.59 3.23
N ILE A 92 16.94 -16.94 4.15
CA ILE A 92 17.49 -15.87 5.00
C ILE A 92 18.64 -16.40 5.87
N LYS A 93 18.46 -17.57 6.49
CA LYS A 93 19.51 -18.24 7.27
C LYS A 93 20.76 -18.50 6.42
N ASP A 94 20.58 -19.06 5.23
CA ASP A 94 21.69 -19.35 4.31
C ASP A 94 22.41 -18.06 3.87
N ASN A 95 21.65 -16.99 3.59
CA ASN A 95 22.23 -15.69 3.27
C ASN A 95 23.07 -15.11 4.42
N ILE A 96 22.58 -15.18 5.66
CA ILE A 96 23.34 -14.75 6.85
C ILE A 96 24.64 -15.56 6.96
N LYS A 97 24.55 -16.89 6.83
CA LYS A 97 25.72 -17.77 6.87
C LYS A 97 26.75 -17.43 5.80
N ASN A 98 26.31 -17.11 4.58
CA ASN A 98 27.18 -16.71 3.48
C ASN A 98 27.88 -15.36 3.76
N VAL A 99 27.16 -14.37 4.29
CA VAL A 99 27.76 -13.07 4.66
C VAL A 99 28.82 -13.23 5.75
N LEU A 100 28.55 -14.07 6.75
CA LEU A 100 29.51 -14.37 7.81
C LEU A 100 30.76 -15.08 7.27
N SER A 101 30.59 -16.08 6.39
CA SER A 101 31.72 -16.81 5.80
C SER A 101 32.58 -15.92 4.88
N GLU A 102 31.96 -15.07 4.05
CA GLU A 102 32.68 -14.08 3.24
C GLU A 102 33.47 -13.09 4.12
N SER A 103 32.89 -12.64 5.22
CA SER A 103 33.54 -11.73 6.17
C SER A 103 34.75 -12.40 6.83
N GLN A 104 34.65 -13.69 7.18
CA GLN A 104 35.76 -14.49 7.70
C GLN A 104 36.91 -14.62 6.69
N ILE A 105 36.62 -14.82 5.41
CA ILE A 105 37.65 -14.90 4.34
C ILE A 105 38.39 -13.56 4.20
N LYS A 106 37.71 -12.43 4.38
CA LYS A 106 38.36 -11.11 4.33
C LYS A 106 39.24 -10.88 5.56
N LEU A 107 38.75 -11.25 6.75
CA LEU A 107 39.48 -11.13 8.01
C LEU A 107 40.71 -12.03 8.07
N SER A 108 40.70 -13.19 7.39
CA SER A 108 41.84 -14.12 7.39
C SER A 108 43.10 -13.56 6.75
N LYS A 109 42.98 -12.46 5.99
CA LYS A 109 44.10 -11.72 5.41
C LYS A 109 44.78 -10.75 6.39
N ILE A 110 44.16 -10.49 7.54
CA ILE A 110 44.54 -9.42 8.48
C ILE A 110 44.85 -9.99 9.87
N LEU A 111 44.07 -10.96 10.33
CA LEU A 111 44.11 -11.48 11.69
C LEU A 111 45.01 -12.70 11.82
N LEU A 112 45.51 -12.92 13.04
CA LEU A 112 46.22 -14.16 13.41
C LEU A 112 45.23 -15.34 13.53
N THR A 113 45.75 -16.57 13.39
CA THR A 113 44.93 -17.79 13.40
C THR A 113 44.06 -17.93 14.64
N ASP A 114 44.60 -17.65 15.82
CA ASP A 114 43.87 -17.74 17.10
C ASP A 114 42.71 -16.72 17.19
N GLN A 115 42.90 -15.52 16.62
CA GLN A 115 41.87 -14.49 16.54
C GLN A 115 40.75 -14.89 15.58
N LEU A 116 41.11 -15.49 14.44
CA LEU A 116 40.14 -16.00 13.46
C LEU A 116 39.31 -17.14 14.03
N ASP A 117 39.93 -18.07 14.76
CA ASP A 117 39.22 -19.20 15.34
C ASP A 117 38.22 -18.75 16.41
N ARG A 118 38.57 -17.74 17.23
CA ARG A 118 37.60 -17.11 18.14
C ARG A 118 36.41 -16.50 17.38
N ILE A 119 36.65 -15.82 16.27
CA ILE A 119 35.57 -15.22 15.46
C ILE A 119 34.68 -16.29 14.83
N LYS A 120 35.25 -17.42 14.38
CA LYS A 120 34.46 -18.55 13.88
C LYS A 120 33.55 -19.11 14.96
N GLU A 121 34.08 -19.37 16.16
CA GLU A 121 33.31 -19.89 17.29
C GLU A 121 32.14 -18.97 17.67
N HIS A 122 32.34 -17.64 17.67
CA HIS A 122 31.27 -16.68 17.90
C HIS A 122 30.20 -16.73 16.81
N ASN A 123 30.60 -16.87 15.54
CA ASN A 123 29.66 -16.96 14.42
C ASN A 123 28.86 -18.27 14.46
N ASP A 124 29.51 -19.39 14.76
CA ASP A 124 28.84 -20.69 14.88
C ASP A 124 27.83 -20.67 16.02
N THR A 125 28.22 -20.14 17.19
CA THR A 125 27.30 -19.93 18.33
C THR A 125 26.11 -19.04 17.96
N TYR A 126 26.36 -17.97 17.21
CA TYR A 126 25.29 -17.08 16.72
C TYR A 126 24.34 -17.81 15.76
N LEU A 127 24.89 -18.57 14.81
CA LEU A 127 24.09 -19.34 13.84
C LEU A 127 23.25 -20.43 14.52
N GLU A 128 23.77 -21.09 15.56
CA GLU A 128 23.02 -22.07 16.36
C GLU A 128 21.86 -21.41 17.11
N LYS A 129 22.11 -20.27 17.76
CA LYS A 129 21.05 -19.50 18.44
C LYS A 129 19.98 -19.02 17.46
N LEU A 130 20.41 -18.47 16.32
CA LEU A 130 19.52 -18.05 15.25
C LEU A 130 18.67 -19.23 14.76
N ASP A 131 19.26 -20.40 14.55
CA ASP A 131 18.52 -21.58 14.11
C ASP A 131 17.47 -22.01 15.14
N SER A 132 17.81 -22.01 16.43
CA SER A 132 16.87 -22.32 17.50
C SER A 132 15.68 -21.35 17.52
N GLU A 133 15.94 -20.04 17.42
CA GLU A 133 14.89 -19.02 17.36
C GLU A 133 14.01 -19.19 16.12
N LEU A 134 14.61 -19.37 14.94
CA LEU A 134 13.88 -19.56 13.69
C LEU A 134 13.06 -20.86 13.66
N HIS A 135 13.56 -21.93 14.29
CA HIS A 135 12.84 -23.19 14.41
C HIS A 135 11.62 -23.05 15.33
N SER A 136 11.75 -22.32 16.44
CA SER A 136 10.62 -22.04 17.34
C SER A 136 9.47 -21.28 16.66
N ILE A 137 9.79 -20.43 15.66
CA ILE A 137 8.82 -19.71 14.82
C ILE A 137 8.09 -20.63 13.85
N LYS A 138 8.74 -21.73 13.41
CA LYS A 138 8.14 -22.73 12.51
C LYS A 138 7.32 -23.79 13.26
N GLU A 139 7.76 -24.14 14.47
CA GLU A 139 7.15 -25.16 15.35
C GLU A 139 5.96 -24.62 16.16
N THR A 140 5.87 -23.31 16.38
CA THR A 140 4.58 -22.73 16.79
C THR A 140 3.60 -23.06 15.68
N ASP A 141 2.51 -23.72 16.03
CA ASP A 141 1.42 -24.19 15.15
C ASP A 141 0.71 -22.98 14.50
N ARG A 142 1.44 -22.19 13.71
CA ARG A 142 0.99 -20.95 13.07
C ARG A 142 -0.25 -21.22 12.25
N THR A 143 -0.38 -22.41 11.67
CA THR A 143 -1.60 -22.86 11.00
C THR A 143 -2.84 -22.85 11.89
N LYS A 144 -2.72 -23.29 13.15
CA LYS A 144 -3.81 -23.25 14.13
C LYS A 144 -4.10 -21.83 14.58
N THR A 145 -3.06 -21.07 14.94
CA THR A 145 -3.21 -19.68 15.37
C THR A 145 -3.75 -18.77 14.26
N ASP A 146 -3.36 -19.00 13.01
CA ASP A 146 -3.85 -18.29 11.83
C ASP A 146 -5.33 -18.63 11.57
N ASN A 147 -5.74 -19.88 11.79
CA ASN A 147 -7.14 -20.29 11.69
C ASN A 147 -7.98 -19.66 12.80
N ASP A 148 -7.50 -19.64 14.05
CA ASP A 148 -8.19 -19.02 15.18
C ASP A 148 -8.32 -17.50 14.98
N THR A 149 -7.27 -16.84 14.48
CA THR A 149 -7.27 -15.41 14.12
C THR A 149 -8.26 -15.14 12.99
N TYR A 150 -8.25 -15.97 11.95
CA TYR A 150 -9.19 -15.87 10.83
C TYR A 150 -10.64 -16.02 11.28
N ASN A 151 -10.95 -17.04 12.08
CA ASN A 151 -12.30 -17.26 12.59
C ASN A 151 -12.75 -16.08 13.47
N SER A 152 -11.87 -15.60 14.35
CA SER A 152 -12.13 -14.43 15.19
C SER A 152 -12.41 -13.17 14.36
N LEU A 153 -11.68 -12.97 13.25
CA LEU A 153 -11.94 -11.89 12.30
C LEU A 153 -13.33 -12.05 11.65
N ILE A 154 -13.67 -13.24 11.15
CA ILE A 154 -14.97 -13.50 10.53
C ILE A 154 -16.11 -13.21 11.51
N ASP A 155 -15.99 -13.67 12.76
CA ASP A 155 -16.98 -13.43 13.80
C ASP A 155 -17.14 -11.93 14.09
N ALA A 156 -16.02 -11.19 14.15
CA ALA A 156 -16.01 -9.76 14.42
C ALA A 156 -16.71 -8.93 13.32
N ILE A 157 -16.63 -9.35 12.05
CA ILE A 157 -17.20 -8.61 10.90
C ILE A 157 -18.57 -9.09 10.45
N SER A 158 -19.00 -10.28 10.88
CA SER A 158 -20.17 -11.01 10.38
C SER A 158 -21.47 -10.18 10.30
N THR A 159 -21.69 -9.28 11.25
CA THR A 159 -22.92 -8.47 11.38
C THR A 159 -22.85 -7.08 10.76
N ASN A 160 -21.68 -6.68 10.25
CA ASN A 160 -21.40 -5.29 9.84
C ASN A 160 -21.28 -5.11 8.32
N ILE A 161 -21.51 -6.18 7.55
CA ILE A 161 -21.43 -6.15 6.08
C ILE A 161 -22.69 -5.49 5.50
N GLY A 162 -22.48 -4.58 4.56
CA GLY A 162 -23.52 -3.86 3.85
C GLY A 162 -24.33 -4.73 2.88
N GLU A 163 -25.40 -4.16 2.37
CA GLU A 163 -26.30 -4.84 1.44
C GLU A 163 -25.63 -5.07 0.07
N LYS A 164 -25.98 -6.18 -0.58
CA LYS A 164 -25.49 -6.46 -1.93
C LYS A 164 -26.01 -5.41 -2.90
N PRO A 165 -25.15 -4.72 -3.68
CA PRO A 165 -25.61 -3.78 -4.69
C PRO A 165 -26.31 -4.52 -5.83
N THR A 166 -27.23 -3.84 -6.51
CA THR A 166 -27.83 -4.37 -7.75
C THR A 166 -26.89 -4.17 -8.93
N GLN A 167 -26.96 -5.03 -9.94
CA GLN A 167 -26.19 -4.83 -11.18
C GLN A 167 -26.49 -3.48 -11.83
N LEU A 168 -27.74 -3.01 -11.76
CA LEU A 168 -28.12 -1.69 -12.28
C LEU A 168 -27.39 -0.56 -11.54
N SER A 169 -27.28 -0.64 -10.20
CA SER A 169 -26.53 0.33 -9.41
C SER A 169 -25.05 0.35 -9.81
N ILE A 170 -24.44 -0.83 -9.95
CA ILE A 170 -23.05 -0.96 -10.40
C ILE A 170 -22.88 -0.31 -11.77
N ASN A 171 -23.70 -0.68 -12.75
CA ASN A 171 -23.61 -0.15 -14.12
C ASN A 171 -23.70 1.38 -14.16
N ASN A 172 -24.59 1.96 -13.35
CA ASN A 172 -24.74 3.42 -13.26
C ASN A 172 -23.49 4.07 -12.67
N ILE A 173 -22.93 3.49 -11.60
CA ILE A 173 -21.70 3.99 -10.96
C ILE A 173 -20.50 3.86 -11.90
N GLU A 174 -20.38 2.78 -12.67
CA GLU A 174 -19.28 2.62 -13.65
C GLU A 174 -19.38 3.61 -14.82
N ALA A 175 -20.60 3.91 -15.27
CA ALA A 175 -20.84 4.93 -16.30
C ALA A 175 -20.42 6.33 -15.81
N GLU A 176 -20.75 6.66 -14.55
CA GLU A 176 -20.25 7.89 -13.90
C GLU A 176 -18.72 7.84 -13.76
N GLY A 177 -18.17 6.69 -13.35
CA GLY A 177 -16.75 6.46 -13.13
C GLY A 177 -15.88 6.74 -14.36
N LYS A 178 -16.38 6.43 -15.56
CA LYS A 178 -15.69 6.78 -16.81
C LYS A 178 -15.42 8.29 -16.90
N THR A 179 -16.46 9.10 -16.69
CA THR A 179 -16.34 10.56 -16.74
C THR A 179 -15.51 11.09 -15.59
N ARG A 180 -15.65 10.52 -14.38
CA ARG A 180 -14.86 10.93 -13.20
C ARG A 180 -13.38 10.69 -13.43
N TYR A 181 -12.98 9.53 -13.94
CA TYR A 181 -11.57 9.17 -14.07
C TYR A 181 -10.88 9.94 -15.18
N GLU A 182 -11.58 10.19 -16.31
CA GLU A 182 -11.11 11.10 -17.36
C GLU A 182 -10.79 12.50 -16.80
N ASN A 183 -11.59 12.98 -15.84
CA ASN A 183 -11.41 14.29 -15.19
C ASN A 183 -10.63 14.24 -13.86
N LYS A 184 -10.06 13.08 -13.50
CA LYS A 184 -9.33 12.85 -12.22
C LYS A 184 -10.13 13.25 -10.97
N ILE A 185 -11.43 12.97 -10.98
CA ILE A 185 -12.32 13.18 -9.83
C ILE A 185 -12.22 11.96 -8.92
N ALA A 186 -11.84 12.19 -7.66
CA ALA A 186 -11.69 11.16 -6.64
C ALA A 186 -12.99 10.39 -6.32
N PRO A 187 -12.93 9.18 -5.73
CA PRO A 187 -11.73 8.35 -5.52
C PRO A 187 -11.49 7.33 -6.64
N GLY A 188 -10.28 6.77 -6.71
CA GLY A 188 -9.94 5.58 -7.50
C GLY A 188 -9.37 5.84 -8.89
N TYR A 189 -9.29 7.09 -9.37
CA TYR A 189 -8.73 7.38 -10.71
C TYR A 189 -7.26 6.95 -10.85
N ASN A 190 -6.53 6.81 -9.73
CA ASN A 190 -5.16 6.30 -9.71
C ASN A 190 -5.04 4.81 -10.06
N ASP A 191 -6.14 4.06 -9.92
CA ASP A 191 -6.16 2.62 -10.15
C ASP A 191 -6.53 2.23 -11.57
N GLU A 192 -6.94 3.19 -12.41
CA GLU A 192 -7.35 2.96 -13.81
C GLU A 192 -6.32 2.14 -14.61
N LYS A 193 -5.03 2.45 -14.43
CA LYS A 193 -3.94 1.78 -15.16
C LYS A 193 -3.48 0.47 -14.54
N ASN A 194 -3.80 0.23 -13.27
CA ASN A 194 -3.21 -0.86 -12.47
C ASN A 194 -4.20 -2.00 -12.20
N LYS A 195 -5.51 -1.73 -12.15
CA LYS A 195 -6.56 -2.72 -11.87
C LYS A 195 -7.31 -3.09 -13.16
N VAL A 196 -6.80 -4.10 -13.87
CA VAL A 196 -7.42 -4.62 -15.11
C VAL A 196 -8.38 -5.78 -14.81
N GLY A 197 -9.42 -5.90 -15.63
CA GLY A 197 -10.40 -6.99 -15.61
C GLY A 197 -11.63 -6.71 -14.73
N SER A 198 -12.59 -7.64 -14.78
CA SER A 198 -13.80 -7.63 -13.95
C SER A 198 -13.76 -8.73 -12.88
N ARG A 199 -14.63 -8.60 -11.88
CA ARG A 199 -14.96 -9.64 -10.91
C ARG A 199 -16.45 -9.88 -10.97
N SER A 200 -16.84 -11.15 -10.93
CA SER A 200 -18.23 -11.57 -10.90
C SER A 200 -18.49 -12.49 -9.72
N PHE A 201 -19.57 -12.23 -8.98
CA PHE A 201 -20.00 -13.04 -7.84
C PHE A 201 -21.48 -12.81 -7.56
N ASP A 202 -22.23 -13.87 -7.25
CA ASP A 202 -23.63 -13.78 -6.80
C ASP A 202 -24.54 -12.86 -7.65
N GLY A 203 -24.40 -12.98 -8.98
CA GLY A 203 -25.21 -12.25 -9.95
C GLY A 203 -24.80 -10.79 -10.18
N ILE A 204 -23.69 -10.32 -9.59
CA ILE A 204 -23.09 -9.03 -9.91
C ILE A 204 -21.76 -9.17 -10.63
N GLU A 205 -21.44 -8.22 -11.50
CA GLU A 205 -20.15 -8.04 -12.17
C GLU A 205 -19.73 -6.57 -12.13
N TYR A 206 -18.47 -6.30 -11.77
CA TYR A 206 -17.89 -4.96 -11.81
C TYR A 206 -16.43 -4.99 -12.28
N GLN A 207 -16.00 -3.93 -12.94
CA GLN A 207 -14.62 -3.68 -13.32
C GLN A 207 -13.81 -3.27 -12.09
N ARG A 208 -12.69 -3.96 -11.88
CA ARG A 208 -11.86 -3.79 -10.68
C ARG A 208 -11.34 -2.36 -10.49
N LYS A 209 -11.16 -1.62 -11.58
CA LYS A 209 -10.74 -0.21 -11.53
C LYS A 209 -11.75 0.71 -10.83
N TYR A 210 -13.03 0.37 -10.82
CA TYR A 210 -14.08 1.17 -10.16
C TYR A 210 -14.39 0.72 -8.73
N GLY A 211 -13.62 -0.22 -8.16
CA GLY A 211 -13.85 -0.73 -6.80
C GLY A 211 -13.95 0.38 -5.75
N ASP A 212 -12.99 1.31 -5.76
CA ASP A 212 -12.95 2.43 -4.80
C ASP A 212 -14.16 3.37 -4.96
N LEU A 213 -14.61 3.60 -6.21
CA LEU A 213 -15.79 4.42 -6.49
C LEU A 213 -17.08 3.72 -6.03
N LEU A 214 -17.21 2.42 -6.25
CA LEU A 214 -18.36 1.63 -5.76
C LEU A 214 -18.44 1.68 -4.23
N ILE A 215 -17.30 1.49 -3.55
CA ILE A 215 -17.18 1.64 -2.11
C ILE A 215 -17.61 3.04 -1.67
N TRP A 216 -17.11 4.08 -2.33
CA TRP A 216 -17.42 5.46 -2.00
C TRP A 216 -18.90 5.81 -2.13
N LYS A 217 -19.54 5.37 -3.21
CA LYS A 217 -20.99 5.59 -3.40
C LYS A 217 -21.82 4.84 -2.36
N ASP A 218 -21.40 3.65 -1.95
CA ASP A 218 -22.04 2.89 -0.86
C ASP A 218 -21.90 3.62 0.49
N ILE A 219 -20.73 4.20 0.78
CA ILE A 219 -20.49 5.02 1.98
C ILE A 219 -21.44 6.22 2.04
N ILE A 220 -21.56 6.98 0.95
CA ILE A 220 -22.43 8.16 0.90
C ILE A 220 -23.88 7.75 1.13
N LEU A 221 -24.34 6.70 0.42
CA LEU A 221 -25.69 6.18 0.56
C LEU A 221 -25.96 5.79 2.01
N LYS A 222 -25.06 5.02 2.63
CA LYS A 222 -25.26 4.53 3.99
C LYS A 222 -25.24 5.64 5.03
N ALA A 223 -24.34 6.62 4.88
CA ALA A 223 -24.28 7.79 5.75
C ALA A 223 -25.59 8.59 5.70
N LYS A 224 -26.15 8.77 4.50
CA LYS A 224 -27.44 9.46 4.26
C LYS A 224 -28.62 8.70 4.88
N GLU A 225 -28.74 7.40 4.60
CA GLU A 225 -29.83 6.55 5.12
C GLU A 225 -29.86 6.54 6.65
N LEU A 226 -28.70 6.38 7.27
CA LEU A 226 -28.55 6.32 8.73
C LEU A 226 -28.49 7.70 9.39
N LYS A 227 -28.53 8.79 8.60
CA LYS A 227 -28.41 10.19 9.05
C LYS A 227 -27.19 10.43 9.94
N LYS A 228 -26.08 9.79 9.58
CA LYS A 228 -24.81 9.91 10.29
C LYS A 228 -24.26 11.32 10.08
N LYS A 229 -23.60 11.86 11.09
CA LYS A 229 -23.00 13.21 11.04
C LYS A 229 -21.53 13.19 10.73
N ARG A 230 -20.89 12.02 10.82
CA ARG A 230 -19.48 11.85 10.54
C ARG A 230 -19.24 10.47 9.94
N VAL A 231 -18.37 10.44 8.95
CA VAL A 231 -17.82 9.22 8.35
C VAL A 231 -16.33 9.19 8.63
N ILE A 232 -15.85 8.09 9.22
CA ILE A 232 -14.44 7.81 9.41
C ILE A 232 -14.10 6.64 8.49
N PHE A 233 -13.37 6.90 7.41
CA PHE A 233 -12.91 5.85 6.51
C PHE A 233 -11.51 5.37 6.95
N VAL A 234 -11.42 4.11 7.36
CA VAL A 234 -10.18 3.50 7.86
C VAL A 234 -9.49 2.79 6.71
N THR A 235 -8.39 3.36 6.24
CA THR A 235 -7.62 2.84 5.12
C THR A 235 -6.15 3.26 5.18
N ASP A 236 -5.24 2.34 4.84
CA ASP A 236 -3.85 2.67 4.53
C ASP A 236 -3.63 3.04 3.06
N ASP A 237 -4.69 3.08 2.25
CA ASP A 237 -4.59 3.51 0.86
C ASP A 237 -4.41 5.03 0.74
N GLY A 238 -3.94 5.51 -0.41
CA GLY A 238 -3.62 6.93 -0.59
C GLY A 238 -2.42 7.39 0.24
N THR A 239 -1.83 6.50 1.07
CA THR A 239 -0.72 6.87 1.94
C THR A 239 0.60 7.00 1.20
N SER A 240 0.72 6.32 0.06
CA SER A 240 1.90 6.39 -0.81
C SER A 240 1.97 7.74 -1.54
N GLY A 241 3.19 8.22 -1.80
CA GLY A 241 3.41 9.47 -2.53
C GLY A 241 2.89 9.47 -3.99
N LYS A 242 2.48 8.31 -4.52
CA LYS A 242 1.97 8.15 -5.89
C LYS A 242 0.46 8.33 -6.03
N LYS A 243 -0.29 8.22 -4.93
CA LYS A 243 -1.75 8.34 -4.93
C LYS A 243 -2.14 9.70 -4.38
N ASP A 244 -2.85 10.49 -5.17
CA ASP A 244 -3.32 11.85 -4.92
C ASP A 244 -4.85 11.98 -4.95
N ASP A 245 -5.57 10.86 -5.03
CA ASP A 245 -7.02 10.81 -5.13
C ASP A 245 -7.72 10.89 -3.76
N LEU A 246 -7.17 10.29 -2.70
CA LEU A 246 -7.83 10.27 -1.40
C LEU A 246 -7.51 11.48 -0.51
N PHE A 247 -6.40 12.19 -0.76
CA PHE A 247 -5.91 13.24 0.15
C PHE A 247 -5.61 14.54 -0.58
N TYR A 248 -6.07 15.65 -0.01
CA TYR A 248 -5.60 16.98 -0.35
C TYR A 248 -4.18 17.19 0.21
N LYS A 249 -3.26 17.64 -0.65
CA LYS A 249 -1.83 17.78 -0.32
C LYS A 249 -1.31 19.17 -0.65
N ILE A 250 -0.52 19.75 0.26
CA ILE A 250 0.23 21.00 0.06
C ILE A 250 1.70 20.70 0.27
N ASN A 251 2.54 20.99 -0.73
CA ASN A 251 4.00 20.71 -0.69
C ASN A 251 4.35 19.27 -0.28
N GLY A 252 3.51 18.30 -0.67
CA GLY A 252 3.68 16.88 -0.31
C GLY A 252 3.12 16.47 1.06
N ASN A 253 2.76 17.42 1.92
CA ASN A 253 2.11 17.17 3.21
C ASN A 253 0.62 16.95 3.02
N LYS A 254 0.07 15.89 3.63
CA LYS A 254 -1.37 15.61 3.61
C LYS A 254 -2.06 16.52 4.62
N ILE A 255 -3.02 17.31 4.15
CA ILE A 255 -3.80 18.22 5.00
C ILE A 255 -5.11 17.55 5.45
N GLY A 256 -5.67 16.69 4.62
CA GLY A 256 -6.93 16.02 4.89
C GLY A 256 -7.42 15.21 3.70
N PRO A 257 -8.65 14.67 3.77
CA PRO A 257 -9.29 14.03 2.63
C PRO A 257 -9.37 14.97 1.41
N ALA A 258 -9.52 14.41 0.22
CA ALA A 258 -9.75 15.21 -0.98
C ALA A 258 -11.00 16.09 -0.84
N ILE A 259 -10.91 17.36 -1.28
CA ILE A 259 -11.96 18.36 -1.08
C ILE A 259 -13.25 17.94 -1.78
N GLU A 260 -13.13 17.36 -2.98
CA GLU A 260 -14.24 16.84 -3.77
C GLU A 260 -15.00 15.73 -3.03
N MET A 261 -14.29 14.85 -2.33
CA MET A 261 -14.92 13.81 -1.51
C MET A 261 -15.63 14.40 -0.29
N MET A 262 -15.01 15.38 0.38
CA MET A 262 -15.63 16.05 1.52
C MET A 262 -16.91 16.78 1.09
N ASP A 263 -16.87 17.50 -0.02
CA ASP A 263 -18.01 18.24 -0.59
C ASP A 263 -19.14 17.30 -1.03
N GLU A 264 -18.83 16.21 -1.75
CA GLU A 264 -19.81 15.22 -2.19
C GLU A 264 -20.52 14.56 -1.01
N LEU A 265 -19.78 14.10 0.00
CA LEU A 265 -20.37 13.50 1.19
C LEU A 265 -21.24 14.50 1.97
N TYR A 266 -20.75 15.72 2.15
CA TYR A 266 -21.48 16.75 2.89
C TYR A 266 -22.78 17.13 2.18
N LYS A 267 -22.76 17.32 0.87
CA LYS A 267 -23.97 17.64 0.08
C LYS A 267 -25.02 16.53 0.14
N ASP A 268 -24.61 15.27 0.05
CA ASP A 268 -25.54 14.16 -0.06
C ASP A 268 -26.03 13.63 1.30
N SER A 269 -25.21 13.74 2.35
CA SER A 269 -25.50 13.13 3.67
C SER A 269 -25.43 14.11 4.85
N ASN A 270 -24.92 15.33 4.66
CA ASN A 270 -24.65 16.29 5.74
C ASN A 270 -23.76 15.69 6.84
N ALA A 271 -22.70 14.98 6.40
CA ALA A 271 -21.71 14.34 7.24
C ALA A 271 -20.29 14.84 6.92
N ASP A 272 -19.46 14.97 7.95
CA ASP A 272 -18.04 15.29 7.79
C ASP A 272 -17.23 14.02 7.48
N LEU A 273 -16.20 14.15 6.64
CA LEU A 273 -15.30 13.05 6.29
C LEU A 273 -13.97 13.13 7.07
N TYR A 274 -13.57 11.99 7.62
CA TYR A 274 -12.25 11.74 8.19
C TYR A 274 -11.67 10.49 7.54
N ILE A 275 -10.35 10.48 7.31
CA ILE A 275 -9.62 9.29 6.88
C ILE A 275 -8.57 8.98 7.93
N LEU A 276 -8.60 7.78 8.48
CA LEU A 276 -7.61 7.30 9.44
C LEU A 276 -6.80 6.17 8.82
N ARG A 277 -5.49 6.16 9.11
CA ARG A 277 -4.66 4.98 8.87
C ARG A 277 -5.10 3.84 9.80
N ASN A 278 -4.83 2.61 9.38
CA ASN A 278 -5.19 1.42 10.14
C ASN A 278 -4.55 1.45 11.54
N GLU A 279 -3.26 1.79 11.63
CA GLU A 279 -2.53 1.95 12.89
C GLU A 279 -3.17 2.99 13.81
N HIS A 280 -3.55 4.15 13.27
CA HIS A 280 -4.13 5.25 14.05
C HIS A 280 -5.50 4.85 14.61
N PHE A 281 -6.35 4.22 13.80
CA PHE A 281 -7.63 3.70 14.28
C PHE A 281 -7.46 2.69 15.43
N VAL A 282 -6.48 1.79 15.31
CA VAL A 282 -6.20 0.78 16.34
C VAL A 282 -5.65 1.44 17.62
N SER A 283 -4.70 2.37 17.52
CA SER A 283 -4.11 3.04 18.69
C SER A 283 -5.10 3.90 19.47
N GLU A 284 -6.08 4.50 18.79
CA GLU A 284 -7.14 5.29 19.44
C GLU A 284 -8.20 4.41 20.10
N THR A 285 -8.27 3.12 19.75
CA THR A 285 -9.28 2.19 20.27
C THR A 285 -8.71 1.23 21.32
N VAL A 286 -7.45 0.83 21.18
CA VAL A 286 -6.81 -0.20 21.99
C VAL A 286 -5.37 0.19 22.29
N GLU A 287 -4.94 -0.02 23.53
CA GLU A 287 -3.55 0.21 23.93
C GLU A 287 -2.59 -0.77 23.24
N LEU A 288 -1.58 -0.22 22.58
CA LEU A 288 -0.47 -0.93 21.95
C LEU A 288 0.80 -0.77 22.78
N ASN A 289 1.48 -1.88 23.05
CA ASN A 289 2.79 -1.84 23.71
C ASN A 289 3.91 -1.46 22.70
N GLU A 290 5.11 -1.19 23.21
CA GLU A 290 6.23 -0.76 22.35
C GLU A 290 6.65 -1.82 21.32
N GLN A 291 6.55 -3.12 21.67
CA GLN A 291 6.85 -4.20 20.74
C GLN A 291 5.87 -4.21 19.55
N GLN A 292 4.58 -4.02 19.82
CA GLN A 292 3.52 -3.94 18.81
C GLN A 292 3.67 -2.72 17.92
N LYS A 293 3.98 -1.54 18.50
CA LYS A 293 4.30 -0.33 17.73
C LYS A 293 5.52 -0.54 16.84
N GLN A 294 6.56 -1.21 17.36
CA GLN A 294 7.76 -1.52 16.59
C GLN A 294 7.47 -2.50 15.44
N GLU A 295 6.60 -3.49 15.65
CA GLU A 295 6.16 -4.40 14.59
C GLU A 295 5.47 -3.64 13.45
N ILE A 296 4.52 -2.75 13.77
CA ILE A 296 3.84 -1.92 12.75
C ILE A 296 4.85 -1.06 11.98
N ARG A 297 5.81 -0.44 12.68
CA ARG A 297 6.89 0.34 12.04
C ARG A 297 7.74 -0.52 11.11
N ASN A 298 8.15 -1.71 11.55
CA ASN A 298 8.95 -2.63 10.75
C ASN A 298 8.21 -3.08 9.49
N LEU A 299 6.91 -3.40 9.59
CA LEU A 299 6.07 -3.73 8.44
C LEU A 299 5.96 -2.56 7.45
N SER A 300 5.82 -1.33 7.95
CA SER A 300 5.83 -0.12 7.12
C SER A 300 7.16 0.05 6.37
N ILE A 301 8.29 -0.21 7.03
CA ILE A 301 9.63 -0.14 6.43
C ILE A 301 9.80 -1.23 5.37
N ALA A 302 9.50 -2.48 5.70
CA ALA A 302 9.59 -3.61 4.79
C ALA A 302 8.77 -3.37 3.52
N ASN A 303 7.53 -2.88 3.66
CA ASN A 303 6.69 -2.53 2.51
C ASN A 303 7.31 -1.42 1.64
N LYS A 304 7.94 -0.41 2.26
CA LYS A 304 8.66 0.65 1.51
C LYS A 304 9.88 0.10 0.78
N GLU A 305 10.64 -0.79 1.41
CA GLU A 305 11.80 -1.44 0.80
C GLU A 305 11.42 -2.36 -0.36
N ILE A 306 10.36 -3.15 -0.21
CA ILE A 306 9.81 -4.00 -1.27
C ILE A 306 9.41 -3.12 -2.45
N VAL A 307 8.64 -2.06 -2.22
CA VAL A 307 8.24 -1.11 -3.28
C VAL A 307 9.46 -0.47 -3.96
N TYR A 308 10.51 -0.16 -3.20
CA TYR A 308 11.77 0.35 -3.75
C TYR A 308 12.47 -0.68 -4.62
N LYS A 309 12.67 -1.90 -4.13
CA LYS A 309 13.31 -3.00 -4.87
C LYS A 309 12.53 -3.34 -6.14
N THR A 310 11.20 -3.40 -6.08
CA THR A 310 10.35 -3.61 -7.26
C THR A 310 10.53 -2.50 -8.28
N LYS A 311 10.49 -1.22 -7.87
CA LYS A 311 10.74 -0.09 -8.80
C LYS A 311 12.13 -0.15 -9.44
N LEU A 312 13.14 -0.55 -8.67
CA LEU A 312 14.49 -0.68 -9.19
C LEU A 312 14.55 -1.81 -10.22
N ASN A 313 13.98 -2.97 -9.91
CA ASN A 313 13.93 -4.13 -10.81
C ASN A 313 13.14 -3.82 -12.09
N ASP A 314 11.97 -3.19 -12.00
CA ASP A 314 11.16 -2.80 -13.16
C ASP A 314 11.91 -1.81 -14.06
N ASN A 315 12.58 -0.83 -13.45
CA ASN A 315 13.40 0.13 -14.18
C ASN A 315 14.62 -0.54 -14.84
N GLU A 316 15.26 -1.49 -14.16
CA GLU A 316 16.37 -2.27 -14.72
C GLU A 316 15.93 -3.15 -15.89
N LYS A 317 14.74 -3.75 -15.80
CA LYS A 317 14.13 -4.50 -16.89
C LYS A 317 13.84 -3.60 -18.09
N LEU A 318 13.22 -2.44 -17.88
CA LEU A 318 12.94 -1.48 -18.96
C LEU A 318 14.22 -0.95 -19.61
N ILE A 319 15.27 -0.68 -18.82
CA ILE A 319 16.59 -0.31 -19.36
C ILE A 319 17.14 -1.43 -20.26
N LYS A 320 17.00 -2.69 -19.85
CA LYS A 320 17.44 -3.83 -20.65
C LYS A 320 16.68 -3.93 -21.97
N GLU A 321 15.35 -3.81 -21.93
CA GLU A 321 14.47 -3.83 -23.12
C GLU A 321 14.82 -2.70 -24.10
N LEU A 322 15.00 -1.46 -23.61
CA LEU A 322 15.40 -0.32 -24.45
C LEU A 322 16.76 -0.54 -25.11
N ASN A 323 17.74 -1.11 -24.40
CA ASN A 323 19.05 -1.41 -24.98
C ASN A 323 18.98 -2.54 -26.02
N GLU A 324 18.11 -3.53 -25.83
CA GLU A 324 17.87 -4.58 -26.81
C GLU A 324 17.22 -4.02 -28.08
N GLU A 325 16.20 -3.16 -27.96
CA GLU A 325 15.55 -2.52 -29.11
C GLU A 325 16.51 -1.63 -29.91
N ILE A 326 17.31 -0.80 -29.23
CA ILE A 326 18.34 0.03 -29.90
C ILE A 326 19.33 -0.85 -30.66
N ARG A 327 19.83 -1.93 -30.05
CA ARG A 327 20.77 -2.84 -30.71
C ARG A 327 20.17 -3.52 -31.92
N ASN A 328 18.89 -3.91 -31.86
CA ASN A 328 18.20 -4.54 -32.99
C ASN A 328 18.06 -3.57 -34.15
N LEU A 329 17.66 -2.32 -33.91
CA LEU A 329 17.57 -1.29 -34.95
C LEU A 329 18.94 -0.93 -35.53
N GLU A 330 19.98 -0.85 -34.69
CA GLU A 330 21.36 -0.62 -35.13
C GLU A 330 21.85 -1.79 -36.02
N PHE A 331 21.49 -3.03 -35.67
CA PHE A 331 21.81 -4.23 -36.46
C PHE A 331 21.03 -4.28 -37.78
N GLU A 332 19.74 -3.92 -37.78
CA GLU A 332 18.95 -3.79 -39.00
C GLU A 332 19.57 -2.76 -39.94
N ASN A 333 19.95 -1.58 -39.44
CA ASN A 333 20.62 -0.58 -40.27
C ASN A 333 21.93 -1.09 -40.88
N LEU A 334 22.71 -1.88 -40.13
CA LEU A 334 23.90 -2.55 -40.66
C LEU A 334 23.58 -3.52 -41.81
N PHE A 335 22.48 -4.27 -41.73
CA PHE A 335 22.04 -5.17 -42.80
C PHE A 335 21.64 -4.40 -44.07
N TRP A 336 20.97 -3.25 -43.91
CA TRP A 336 20.54 -2.42 -45.03
C TRP A 336 21.70 -1.69 -45.72
N LEU A 337 22.83 -1.44 -45.03
CA LEU A 337 24.01 -0.79 -45.61
C LEU A 337 24.77 -1.65 -46.63
N ASP A 338 24.54 -2.97 -46.64
CA ASP A 338 25.18 -3.91 -47.58
C ASP A 338 24.44 -4.04 -48.91
N ASN A 339 23.28 -3.37 -49.06
CA ASN A 339 22.44 -3.36 -50.26
C ASN A 339 22.32 -1.90 -50.77
N ASP A 340 22.30 -1.71 -52.10
CA ASP A 340 22.54 -0.42 -52.76
C ASP A 340 21.21 0.16 -53.32
N ASP A 341 20.10 0.08 -52.56
CA ASP A 341 18.75 0.49 -53.00
C ASP A 341 18.24 1.77 -52.28
N GLU A 342 17.59 2.66 -53.04
CA GLU A 342 17.11 3.98 -52.54
C GLU A 342 16.02 3.86 -51.45
N LEU A 343 15.24 2.77 -51.48
CA LEU A 343 14.22 2.43 -50.47
C LEU A 343 14.85 2.11 -49.09
N GLU A 344 16.10 1.64 -49.07
CA GLU A 344 16.80 1.23 -47.86
C GLU A 344 17.35 2.44 -47.09
N ALA A 345 17.74 3.50 -47.81
CA ALA A 345 18.16 4.76 -47.21
C ALA A 345 17.04 5.45 -46.39
N GLU A 346 15.78 5.33 -46.83
CA GLU A 346 14.62 5.88 -46.10
C GLU A 346 14.36 5.08 -44.81
N ASN A 347 14.44 3.74 -44.87
CA ASN A 347 14.30 2.86 -43.71
C ASN A 347 15.41 3.08 -42.67
N ILE A 348 16.66 3.26 -43.11
CA ILE A 348 17.81 3.56 -42.22
C ILE A 348 17.53 4.85 -41.45
N LYS A 349 17.07 5.90 -42.15
CA LYS A 349 16.77 7.20 -41.54
C LYS A 349 15.62 7.13 -40.54
N GLU A 350 14.55 6.38 -40.85
CA GLU A 350 13.44 6.16 -39.91
C GLU A 350 13.93 5.43 -38.64
N ASN A 351 14.78 4.42 -38.81
CA ASN A 351 15.40 3.70 -37.71
C ASN A 351 16.32 4.61 -36.87
N GLU A 352 17.10 5.49 -37.49
CA GLU A 352 17.94 6.47 -36.78
C GLU A 352 17.11 7.41 -35.91
N ASP A 353 16.01 7.97 -36.44
CA ASP A 353 15.07 8.81 -35.69
C ASP A 353 14.46 8.05 -34.50
N ARG A 354 14.14 6.76 -34.69
CA ARG A 354 13.63 5.90 -33.63
C ARG A 354 14.68 5.62 -32.57
N ILE A 355 15.92 5.31 -32.97
CA ILE A 355 17.07 5.10 -32.07
C ILE A 355 17.31 6.35 -31.22
N GLU A 356 17.25 7.55 -31.79
CA GLU A 356 17.43 8.80 -31.03
C GLU A 356 16.38 8.95 -29.92
N LYS A 357 15.10 8.72 -30.25
CA LYS A 357 14.01 8.75 -29.26
C LYS A 357 14.22 7.71 -28.15
N LEU A 358 14.65 6.50 -28.50
CA LEU A 358 14.94 5.43 -27.54
C LEU A 358 16.15 5.79 -26.66
N LYS A 359 17.21 6.40 -27.20
CA LYS A 359 18.39 6.86 -26.42
C LYS A 359 18.02 7.95 -25.42
N ILE A 360 17.09 8.86 -25.77
CA ILE A 360 16.53 9.85 -24.84
C ILE A 360 15.75 9.16 -23.71
N ALA A 361 14.88 8.21 -24.06
CA ALA A 361 14.12 7.43 -23.07
C ALA A 361 15.06 6.65 -22.12
N LEU A 362 16.10 6.00 -22.66
CA LEU A 362 17.12 5.28 -21.92
C LEU A 362 17.86 6.20 -20.94
N THR A 363 18.22 7.41 -21.37
CA THR A 363 18.87 8.42 -20.51
C THR A 363 17.97 8.82 -19.33
N ARG A 364 16.67 9.01 -19.58
CA ARG A 364 15.68 9.30 -18.53
C ARG A 364 15.58 8.15 -17.53
N GLN A 365 15.51 6.91 -18.00
CA GLN A 365 15.42 5.73 -17.12
C GLN A 365 16.70 5.53 -16.29
N ASN A 366 17.88 5.76 -16.87
CA ASN A 366 19.15 5.72 -16.13
C ASN A 366 19.23 6.82 -15.06
N THR A 367 18.71 8.01 -15.36
CA THR A 367 18.62 9.10 -14.37
C THR A 367 17.68 8.73 -13.24
N TYR A 368 16.50 8.18 -13.55
CA TYR A 368 15.55 7.68 -12.54
C TYR A 368 16.17 6.58 -11.67
N LYS A 369 16.94 5.64 -12.25
CA LYS A 369 17.70 4.62 -11.51
C LYS A 369 18.65 5.24 -10.47
N ARG A 370 19.40 6.27 -10.88
CA ARG A 370 20.32 6.98 -9.99
C ARG A 370 19.57 7.67 -8.85
N LEU A 371 18.47 8.36 -9.17
CA LEU A 371 17.64 9.05 -8.18
C LEU A 371 17.02 8.06 -7.17
N LEU A 372 16.56 6.90 -7.63
CA LEU A 372 16.09 5.82 -6.75
C LEU A 372 17.19 5.42 -5.76
N LYS A 373 18.40 5.11 -6.25
CA LYS A 373 19.53 4.71 -5.41
C LYS A 373 19.94 5.81 -4.43
N MET A 374 19.97 7.07 -4.86
CA MET A 374 20.31 8.21 -3.99
C MET A 374 19.23 8.47 -2.93
N GLY A 375 17.95 8.39 -3.30
CA GLY A 375 16.83 8.58 -2.37
C GLY A 375 16.74 7.48 -1.30
N TYR A 376 17.24 6.28 -1.59
CA TYR A 376 17.39 5.22 -0.59
C TYR A 376 18.48 5.58 0.44
N VAL A 377 19.66 5.99 -0.03
CA VAL A 377 20.81 6.37 0.83
C VAL A 377 20.53 7.61 1.68
N GLN A 378 19.82 8.60 1.15
CA GLN A 378 19.46 9.80 1.91
C GLN A 378 18.42 9.48 3.01
N LYS A 379 17.47 8.57 2.73
CA LYS A 379 16.46 8.15 3.71
C LYS A 379 17.02 7.28 4.83
N GLU A 380 18.03 6.45 4.58
CA GLU A 380 18.75 5.75 5.66
C GLU A 380 19.41 6.75 6.62
N LYS A 381 19.85 7.91 6.13
CA LYS A 381 20.40 9.00 6.96
C LYS A 381 19.31 9.78 7.69
N ASP A 382 18.22 10.13 7.01
CA ASP A 382 17.09 10.85 7.61
C ASP A 382 16.34 9.97 8.64
N GLN A 383 16.32 8.65 8.48
CA GLN A 383 15.78 7.71 9.47
C GLN A 383 16.55 7.72 10.79
N LYS A 384 17.87 7.95 10.77
CA LYS A 384 18.67 8.19 11.98
C LYS A 384 18.42 9.56 12.61
N HIS A 385 17.87 10.52 11.86
CA HIS A 385 17.57 11.87 12.35
C HIS A 385 16.11 12.03 12.82
N ASN A 386 15.17 11.31 12.21
CA ASN A 386 13.76 11.30 12.60
C ASN A 386 13.46 10.47 13.86
N GLU A 387 14.45 9.80 14.47
CA GLU A 387 14.35 9.30 15.85
C GLU A 387 14.16 10.43 16.90
N GLN A 388 14.31 11.70 16.51
CA GLN A 388 14.11 12.86 17.39
C GLN A 388 12.85 13.69 17.12
N TYR A 389 12.06 13.40 16.09
CA TYR A 389 10.81 14.12 15.82
C TYR A 389 9.60 13.20 15.96
N ILE A 390 9.06 13.20 17.17
CA ILE A 390 7.69 12.82 17.50
C ILE A 390 6.75 13.61 16.56
N ASP A 391 5.71 12.92 16.06
CA ASP A 391 4.56 13.51 15.38
C ASP A 391 4.24 14.89 15.95
N ILE A 392 4.29 15.91 15.10
CA ILE A 392 3.68 17.20 15.46
C ILE A 392 2.20 16.87 15.61
N SER A 393 1.71 16.92 16.85
CA SER A 393 0.32 16.71 17.19
C SER A 393 -0.58 17.59 16.31
N ASP A 394 -1.77 17.07 15.98
CA ASP A 394 -2.85 17.78 15.29
C ASP A 394 -3.36 19.06 16.04
N GLU A 395 -2.65 19.53 17.06
CA GLU A 395 -3.04 20.66 17.92
C GLU A 395 -2.51 22.02 17.46
N ASP A 396 -1.49 22.10 16.59
CA ASP A 396 -0.75 23.37 16.37
C ASP A 396 -0.70 23.88 14.92
N LEU A 397 -1.60 23.47 14.04
CA LEU A 397 -1.79 24.18 12.76
C LEU A 397 -2.97 25.14 12.84
N PRO A 398 -2.72 26.44 13.09
CA PRO A 398 -3.75 27.45 12.93
C PRO A 398 -4.11 27.55 11.44
N PHE A 399 -5.38 27.29 11.12
CA PHE A 399 -6.00 27.80 9.90
C PHE A 399 -6.24 29.30 10.02
#